data_AF-A0A257NDG0-F1
#
_entry.id   AF-A0A257NDG0-F1
#
_cell.length_a   1.000
_cell.length_b   1.000
_cell.length_c   1.000
_cell.angle_alpha   90.00
_cell.angle_beta   90.00
_cell.angle_gamma   90.00
#
_symmetry.space_group_name_H-M   'P 1'
#
loop_
_entity.id
_entity.type
_entity.pdbx_description
1 polymer ?
#
loop_
_entity_poly.entity_id
_entity_poly.type
_entity_poly.pdbx_seq_one_letter_code
_entity_poly.pdbx_strand_id
1 'polypeptide(L)'
;WQRFANLRLLYTFMYTYPGKKLLFMGCEFGQGTEWNSNKDLDWYVLDYGHHKGVQTLVKDLNHIYQTHSALFTHDFDHHGFEWIDCHDVQQSIISYRRKNESEELIVVLNFTPVPRENYRLGVPEAGTYAEIFNSDSQYYDGSNMGNGAVVSEPTPWMNHPHSISLTLPPLGALILKLQ
;
A
#
# COMPACT_ATOMS: atom_id res chain seq x y z
N TRP A 1 -10.78 -12.70 -7.81
CA TRP A 1 -10.61 -11.81 -6.64
C TRP A 1 -9.29 -12.01 -5.87
N GLN A 2 -9.09 -13.02 -5.00
CA GLN A 2 -7.92 -13.08 -4.08
C GLN A 2 -6.53 -13.04 -4.76
N ARG A 3 -6.36 -13.66 -5.94
CA ARG A 3 -5.11 -13.58 -6.72
C ARG A 3 -4.76 -12.13 -7.11
N PHE A 4 -5.77 -11.36 -7.51
CA PHE A 4 -5.60 -9.95 -7.87
C PHE A 4 -5.38 -9.08 -6.63
N ALA A 5 -6.08 -9.36 -5.51
CA ALA A 5 -5.82 -8.66 -4.25
C ALA A 5 -4.35 -8.84 -3.79
N ASN A 6 -3.83 -10.07 -3.84
CA ASN A 6 -2.40 -10.34 -3.59
C ASN A 6 -1.47 -9.56 -4.51
N LEU A 7 -1.81 -9.47 -5.81
CA LEU A 7 -0.99 -8.73 -6.78
C LEU A 7 -0.98 -7.22 -6.47
N ARG A 8 -2.15 -6.65 -6.17
CA ARG A 8 -2.29 -5.24 -5.75
C ARG A 8 -1.51 -4.95 -4.47
N LEU A 9 -1.60 -5.84 -3.48
CA LEU A 9 -0.83 -5.77 -2.24
C LEU A 9 0.68 -5.84 -2.50
N LEU A 10 1.13 -6.80 -3.30
CA LEU A 10 2.54 -6.95 -3.67
C LEU A 10 3.08 -5.72 -4.37
N TYR A 11 2.35 -5.15 -5.34
CA TYR A 11 2.78 -3.94 -6.04
C TYR A 11 2.79 -2.73 -5.13
N THR A 12 1.80 -2.59 -4.26
CA THR A 12 1.82 -1.50 -3.27
C THR A 12 3.06 -1.64 -2.39
N PHE A 13 3.33 -2.83 -1.85
CA PHE A 13 4.53 -3.10 -1.06
C PHE A 13 5.81 -2.80 -1.84
N MET A 14 5.94 -3.29 -3.08
CA MET A 14 7.08 -3.02 -3.95
C MET A 14 7.31 -1.51 -4.16
N TYR A 15 6.26 -0.73 -4.37
CA TYR A 15 6.35 0.71 -4.61
C TYR A 15 6.68 1.50 -3.35
N THR A 16 6.19 1.07 -2.19
CA THR A 16 6.41 1.79 -0.93
C THR A 16 7.63 1.33 -0.15
N TYR A 17 8.17 0.13 -0.40
CA TYR A 17 9.40 -0.34 0.23
C TYR A 17 10.63 0.40 -0.33
N PRO A 18 11.73 0.57 0.42
CA PRO A 18 12.92 1.26 -0.10
C PRO A 18 13.53 0.60 -1.35
N GLY A 19 13.98 1.42 -2.29
CA GLY A 19 14.67 1.00 -3.51
C GLY A 19 13.93 1.36 -4.80
N LYS A 20 14.61 1.28 -5.96
CA LYS A 20 14.02 1.67 -7.25
C LYS A 20 13.15 0.56 -7.85
N LYS A 21 12.20 0.95 -8.72
CA LYS A 21 11.11 0.08 -9.20
C LYS A 21 11.35 -0.34 -10.63
N LEU A 22 11.17 -1.62 -10.92
CA LEU A 22 11.20 -2.19 -12.26
C LEU A 22 10.13 -3.26 -12.36
N LEU A 23 9.26 -3.13 -13.36
CA LEU A 23 8.19 -4.08 -13.64
C LEU A 23 8.22 -4.41 -15.13
N PHE A 24 8.18 -5.70 -15.47
CA PHE A 24 8.22 -6.15 -16.87
C PHE A 24 6.85 -6.04 -17.52
N MET A 25 6.82 -5.85 -18.84
CA MET A 25 5.58 -5.71 -19.60
C MET A 25 4.67 -6.94 -19.45
N GLY A 26 3.36 -6.70 -19.32
CA GLY A 26 2.36 -7.72 -19.03
C GLY A 26 2.04 -7.86 -17.53
N CYS A 27 2.98 -7.53 -16.65
CA CYS A 27 2.75 -7.56 -15.22
C CYS A 27 1.80 -6.43 -14.77
N GLU A 28 1.87 -5.27 -15.41
CA GLU A 28 1.09 -4.08 -15.05
C GLU A 28 -0.42 -4.25 -15.20
N PHE A 29 -0.89 -5.23 -15.97
CA PHE A 29 -2.30 -5.59 -16.08
C PHE A 29 -2.58 -7.05 -15.69
N GLY A 30 -1.61 -7.71 -15.04
CA GLY A 30 -1.74 -9.06 -14.54
C GLY A 30 -2.01 -10.10 -15.63
N GLN A 31 -1.21 -10.12 -16.70
CA GLN A 31 -1.29 -11.15 -17.73
C GLN A 31 -1.31 -12.55 -17.11
N GLY A 32 -2.25 -13.38 -17.57
CA GLY A 32 -2.46 -14.72 -16.98
C GLY A 32 -1.48 -15.77 -17.48
N THR A 33 -1.08 -15.69 -18.75
CA THR A 33 -0.13 -16.62 -19.37
C THR A 33 1.31 -16.15 -19.18
N GLU A 34 2.26 -17.09 -19.19
CA GLU A 34 3.68 -16.74 -19.19
C GLU A 34 4.04 -15.93 -20.44
N TRP A 35 5.01 -15.03 -20.29
CA TRP A 35 5.51 -14.25 -21.41
C TRP A 35 6.11 -15.15 -22.49
N ASN A 36 5.75 -14.88 -23.75
CA ASN A 36 6.23 -15.61 -24.90
C ASN A 36 6.80 -14.63 -25.92
N SER A 37 8.10 -14.71 -26.19
CA SER A 37 8.78 -13.81 -27.12
C SER A 37 8.31 -13.90 -28.57
N ASN A 38 7.58 -14.96 -28.95
CA ASN A 38 7.03 -15.16 -30.28
C ASN A 38 5.57 -14.69 -30.40
N LYS A 39 5.00 -14.08 -29.36
CA LYS A 39 3.61 -13.63 -29.33
C LYS A 39 3.53 -12.22 -28.75
N ASP A 40 2.47 -11.53 -29.15
CA ASP A 40 2.07 -10.29 -28.49
C ASP A 40 1.56 -10.57 -27.07
N LEU A 41 1.52 -9.53 -26.25
CA LEU A 41 0.91 -9.61 -24.92
C LEU A 41 -0.61 -9.82 -25.03
N ASP A 42 -1.21 -10.38 -23.99
CA ASP A 42 -2.63 -10.72 -23.93
C ASP A 42 -3.51 -9.47 -23.71
N TRP A 43 -3.47 -8.49 -24.62
CA TRP A 43 -4.16 -7.20 -24.46
C TRP A 43 -5.67 -7.31 -24.22
N TYR A 44 -6.30 -8.37 -24.72
CA TYR A 44 -7.73 -8.64 -24.54
C TYR A 44 -8.15 -8.75 -23.07
N VAL A 45 -7.21 -9.03 -22.14
CA VAL A 45 -7.54 -9.15 -20.72
C VAL A 45 -8.00 -7.83 -20.10
N LEU A 46 -7.69 -6.68 -20.72
CA LEU A 46 -8.10 -5.36 -20.25
C LEU A 46 -9.62 -5.11 -20.37
N ASP A 47 -10.35 -5.97 -21.08
CA ASP A 47 -11.82 -5.95 -21.12
C ASP A 47 -12.46 -6.47 -19.82
N TYR A 48 -11.67 -7.10 -18.93
CA TYR A 48 -12.13 -7.62 -17.65
C TYR A 48 -11.73 -6.70 -16.47
N GLY A 49 -12.66 -6.48 -15.55
CA GLY A 49 -12.53 -5.54 -14.42
C GLY A 49 -11.26 -5.72 -13.59
N HIS A 50 -10.94 -6.95 -13.20
CA HIS A 50 -9.77 -7.25 -12.37
C HIS A 50 -8.44 -6.81 -12.99
N HIS A 51 -8.24 -7.05 -14.29
CA HIS A 51 -7.02 -6.70 -15.01
C HIS A 51 -6.89 -5.19 -15.20
N LYS A 52 -8.01 -4.54 -15.57
CA LYS A 52 -8.09 -3.08 -15.65
C LYS A 52 -7.85 -2.42 -14.28
N GLY A 53 -8.31 -3.06 -13.20
CA GLY A 53 -8.07 -2.63 -11.83
C GLY A 53 -6.59 -2.65 -11.46
N VAL A 54 -5.85 -3.69 -11.83
CA VAL A 54 -4.38 -3.75 -11.63
C VAL A 54 -3.66 -2.68 -12.45
N GLN A 55 -4.05 -2.50 -13.71
CA GLN A 55 -3.48 -1.44 -14.56
C GLN A 55 -3.71 -0.05 -13.97
N THR A 56 -4.92 0.21 -13.47
CA THR A 56 -5.26 1.47 -12.81
C THR A 56 -4.44 1.64 -11.52
N LEU A 57 -4.29 0.58 -10.72
CA LEU A 57 -3.45 0.59 -9.53
C LEU A 57 -1.98 0.91 -9.86
N VAL A 58 -1.40 0.30 -10.89
CA VAL A 58 -0.01 0.58 -11.28
C VAL A 58 0.13 2.03 -11.78
N LYS A 59 -0.85 2.55 -12.52
CA LYS A 59 -0.88 3.96 -12.93
C LYS A 59 -0.88 4.88 -11.70
N ASP A 60 -1.74 4.63 -10.73
CA ASP A 60 -1.90 5.50 -9.56
C ASP A 60 -0.71 5.37 -8.59
N LEU A 61 -0.14 4.17 -8.44
CA LEU A 61 1.12 3.96 -7.70
C LEU A 61 2.29 4.72 -8.34
N ASN A 62 2.39 4.76 -9.67
CA ASN A 62 3.40 5.58 -10.34
C ASN A 62 3.18 7.08 -10.07
N HIS A 63 1.93 7.54 -10.07
CA HIS A 63 1.62 8.94 -9.74
C HIS A 63 2.00 9.28 -8.29
N ILE A 64 1.64 8.42 -7.33
CA ILE A 64 2.00 8.57 -5.92
C ILE A 64 3.52 8.57 -5.75
N TYR A 65 4.22 7.62 -6.39
CA TYR A 65 5.68 7.53 -6.32
C TYR A 65 6.37 8.81 -6.82
N GLN A 66 5.84 9.46 -7.87
CA GLN A 66 6.41 10.70 -8.39
C GLN A 66 6.01 11.94 -7.57
N THR A 67 4.85 11.90 -6.91
CA THR A 67 4.31 13.04 -6.17
C THR A 67 4.85 13.12 -4.75
N HIS A 68 5.10 11.97 -4.13
CA HIS A 68 5.53 11.88 -2.74
C HIS A 68 7.03 11.59 -2.63
N SER A 69 7.79 12.65 -2.38
CA SER A 69 9.24 12.64 -2.25
C SER A 69 9.76 11.64 -1.20
N ALA A 70 8.99 11.40 -0.13
CA ALA A 70 9.34 10.41 0.90
C ALA A 70 9.55 8.99 0.35
N LEU A 71 8.98 8.66 -0.82
CA LEU A 71 9.09 7.34 -1.44
C LEU A 71 10.38 7.13 -2.24
N PHE A 72 11.17 8.18 -2.52
CA PHE A 72 12.34 8.04 -3.40
C PHE A 72 13.58 8.85 -3.03
N THR A 73 13.49 9.88 -2.19
CA THR A 73 14.66 10.73 -1.86
C THR A 73 15.69 9.98 -1.02
N HIS A 74 15.23 9.25 -0.01
CA HIS A 74 16.08 8.55 0.97
C HIS A 74 15.98 7.02 0.86
N ASP A 75 15.94 6.47 -0.37
CA ASP A 75 15.85 5.01 -0.58
C ASP A 75 17.07 4.23 -0.06
N PHE A 76 18.23 4.88 0.00
CA PHE A 76 19.52 4.26 0.36
C PHE A 76 20.10 4.84 1.65
N ASP A 77 19.24 5.45 2.47
CA ASP A 77 19.59 6.04 3.75
C ASP A 77 18.64 5.50 4.84
N HIS A 78 19.20 5.16 6.01
CA HIS A 78 18.45 4.78 7.20
C HIS A 78 17.41 5.83 7.63
N HIS A 79 17.63 7.11 7.31
CA HIS A 79 16.66 8.16 7.63
C HIS A 79 15.33 8.01 6.88
N GLY A 80 15.34 7.37 5.70
CA GLY A 80 14.16 7.28 4.82
C GLY A 80 13.14 6.21 5.17
N PHE A 81 13.46 5.33 6.12
CA PHE A 81 12.64 4.17 6.46
C PHE A 81 12.69 3.85 7.95
N GLU A 82 11.54 3.54 8.54
CA GLU A 82 11.47 3.08 9.93
C GLU A 82 10.30 2.11 10.11
N TRP A 83 10.54 0.96 10.76
CA TRP A 83 9.45 0.06 11.13
C TRP A 83 8.59 0.68 12.24
N ILE A 84 7.27 0.63 12.08
CA ILE A 84 6.33 0.89 13.19
C ILE A 84 6.12 -0.44 13.93
N ASP A 85 5.70 -1.47 13.20
CA ASP A 85 5.69 -2.84 13.69
C ASP A 85 5.89 -3.85 12.55
N CYS A 86 6.72 -4.86 12.83
CA CYS A 86 6.97 -6.01 11.97
C CYS A 86 6.90 -7.35 12.72
N HIS A 87 6.46 -7.33 13.98
CA HIS A 87 6.37 -8.51 14.85
C HIS A 87 4.97 -9.12 14.91
N ASP A 88 3.96 -8.52 14.28
CA ASP A 88 2.61 -9.05 14.18
C ASP A 88 2.49 -10.22 13.17
N VAL A 89 3.33 -11.23 13.39
CA VAL A 89 3.43 -12.44 12.57
C VAL A 89 2.12 -13.23 12.60
N GLN A 90 1.43 -13.23 13.74
CA GLN A 90 0.16 -13.95 13.90
C GLN A 90 -0.96 -13.40 13.01
N GLN A 91 -0.97 -12.08 12.78
CA GLN A 91 -1.93 -11.46 11.86
C GLN A 91 -1.36 -11.23 10.47
N SER A 92 -0.06 -11.48 10.27
CA SER A 92 0.69 -11.20 9.04
C SER A 92 0.47 -9.75 8.59
N ILE A 93 0.66 -8.83 9.53
CA ILE A 93 0.57 -7.39 9.29
C ILE A 93 1.96 -6.79 9.51
N ILE A 94 2.34 -5.90 8.59
CA ILE A 94 3.52 -5.06 8.80
C ILE A 94 3.16 -3.60 8.55
N SER A 95 3.84 -2.72 9.25
CA SER A 95 3.67 -1.29 9.12
C SER A 95 5.00 -0.55 9.26
N TYR A 96 5.18 0.48 8.45
CA TYR A 96 6.42 1.25 8.41
C TYR A 96 6.19 2.67 7.91
N ARG A 97 7.17 3.53 8.18
CA ARG A 97 7.23 4.92 7.77
C ARG A 97 8.18 5.06 6.59
N ARG A 98 7.78 5.86 5.60
CA ARG A 98 8.64 6.43 4.56
C ARG A 98 8.70 7.92 4.81
N LYS A 99 9.90 8.50 4.95
CA LYS A 99 10.03 9.89 5.39
C LYS A 99 11.22 10.61 4.76
N ASN A 100 11.11 11.93 4.75
CA ASN A 100 12.20 12.86 4.51
C ASN A 100 12.01 14.11 5.36
N GLU A 101 12.73 15.18 5.06
CA GLU A 101 12.73 16.42 5.84
C GLU A 101 11.38 17.17 5.81
N SER A 102 10.54 16.88 4.82
CA SER A 102 9.32 17.63 4.54
C SER A 102 8.04 16.80 4.57
N GLU A 103 8.17 15.48 4.49
CA GLU A 103 7.05 14.59 4.25
C GLU A 103 7.25 13.24 4.94
N GLU A 104 6.16 12.73 5.48
CA GLU A 104 6.07 11.40 6.04
C GLU A 104 4.83 10.67 5.55
N LEU A 105 5.02 9.41 5.17
CA LEU A 105 3.97 8.48 4.81
C LEU A 105 4.03 7.26 5.73
N ILE A 106 2.86 6.82 6.17
CA ILE A 106 2.69 5.60 6.94
C ILE A 106 2.08 4.54 6.04
N VAL A 107 2.70 3.37 5.97
CA VAL A 107 2.26 2.25 5.15
C VAL A 107 1.85 1.11 6.05
N VAL A 108 0.69 0.52 5.80
CA VAL A 108 0.17 -0.63 6.53
C VAL A 108 -0.26 -1.70 5.53
N LEU A 109 0.17 -2.94 5.74
CA LEU A 109 -0.03 -4.05 4.81
C LEU A 109 -0.64 -5.23 5.58
N ASN A 110 -1.81 -5.71 5.15
CA ASN A 110 -2.46 -6.91 5.68
C ASN A 110 -2.30 -8.06 4.68
N PHE A 111 -1.44 -9.04 4.99
CA PHE A 111 -1.17 -10.19 4.12
C PHE A 111 -2.14 -11.37 4.31
N THR A 112 -3.25 -11.18 5.02
CA THR A 112 -4.30 -12.20 5.18
C THR A 112 -5.61 -11.77 4.55
N PRO A 113 -6.46 -12.72 4.10
CA PRO A 113 -7.80 -12.40 3.60
C PRO A 113 -8.78 -12.01 4.71
N VAL A 114 -8.33 -11.93 5.96
CA VAL A 114 -9.17 -11.57 7.10
C VAL A 114 -9.10 -10.06 7.30
N PRO A 115 -10.22 -9.32 7.12
CA PRO A 115 -10.25 -7.90 7.43
C PRO A 115 -10.04 -7.66 8.93
N ARG A 116 -9.44 -6.52 9.28
CA ARG A 116 -9.21 -6.14 10.69
C ARG A 116 -9.90 -4.83 10.98
N GLU A 117 -10.97 -4.87 11.76
CA GLU A 117 -11.62 -3.67 12.27
C GLU A 117 -10.93 -3.21 13.56
N ASN A 118 -10.92 -1.90 13.79
CA ASN A 118 -10.34 -1.28 14.99
C ASN A 118 -8.87 -1.68 15.26
N TYR A 119 -8.09 -1.91 14.20
CA TYR A 119 -6.67 -2.19 14.30
C TYR A 119 -5.94 -0.93 14.76
N ARG A 120 -5.28 -1.00 15.92
CA ARG A 120 -4.57 0.14 16.49
C ARG A 120 -3.14 0.20 15.97
N LEU A 121 -2.79 1.33 15.36
CA LEU A 121 -1.46 1.61 14.84
C LEU A 121 -0.83 2.78 15.61
N GLY A 122 0.41 2.62 16.05
CA GLY A 122 1.18 3.72 16.66
C GLY A 122 1.61 4.75 15.63
N VAL A 123 1.47 6.04 15.95
CA VAL A 123 1.85 7.15 15.07
C VAL A 123 2.62 8.22 15.83
N PRO A 124 3.65 8.85 15.23
CA PRO A 124 4.56 9.74 15.95
C PRO A 124 3.93 11.09 16.31
N GLU A 125 3.01 11.59 15.48
CA GLU A 125 2.45 12.94 15.60
C GLU A 125 0.94 12.90 15.79
N ALA A 126 0.43 13.87 16.55
CA ALA A 126 -1.00 14.10 16.68
C ALA A 126 -1.55 14.80 15.43
N GLY A 127 -2.75 14.41 15.00
CA GLY A 127 -3.47 15.10 13.93
C GLY A 127 -4.44 14.18 13.19
N THR A 128 -4.78 14.59 11.96
CA THR A 128 -5.66 13.82 11.09
C THR A 128 -4.84 13.17 10.00
N TYR A 129 -4.88 11.84 9.92
CA TYR A 129 -4.21 11.06 8.90
C TYR A 129 -5.22 10.74 7.79
N ALA A 130 -4.93 11.21 6.58
CA ALA A 130 -5.71 10.91 5.39
C ALA A 130 -5.24 9.61 4.74
N GLU A 131 -6.18 8.74 4.37
CA GLU A 131 -5.95 7.60 3.48
C GLU A 131 -5.74 8.11 2.05
N ILE A 132 -4.48 8.31 1.66
CA ILE A 132 -4.12 8.80 0.32
C ILE A 132 -4.11 7.68 -0.72
N PHE A 133 -4.04 6.42 -0.28
CA PHE A 133 -4.12 5.26 -1.15
C PHE A 133 -4.64 4.03 -0.40
N ASN A 134 -5.44 3.24 -1.10
CA ASN A 134 -6.00 1.99 -0.61
C ASN A 134 -6.09 0.96 -1.75
N SER A 135 -5.30 -0.11 -1.66
CA SER A 135 -5.24 -1.14 -2.71
C SER A 135 -6.51 -1.99 -2.84
N ASP A 136 -7.43 -1.91 -1.88
CA ASP A 136 -8.74 -2.55 -1.91
C ASP A 136 -9.87 -1.63 -2.40
N SER A 137 -9.56 -0.42 -2.86
CA SER A 137 -10.56 0.47 -3.45
C SER A 137 -11.34 -0.18 -4.60
N GLN A 138 -12.62 0.19 -4.75
CA GLN A 138 -13.45 -0.23 -5.88
C GLN A 138 -12.86 0.17 -7.24
N TYR A 139 -12.05 1.24 -7.30
CA TYR A 139 -11.35 1.65 -8.53
C TYR A 139 -10.34 0.60 -9.03
N TYR A 140 -9.87 -0.26 -8.13
CA TYR A 140 -8.95 -1.36 -8.44
C TYR A 140 -9.65 -2.72 -8.41
N ASP A 141 -10.99 -2.74 -8.41
CA ASP A 141 -11.82 -3.93 -8.31
C ASP A 141 -11.58 -4.71 -6.99
N GLY A 142 -11.48 -3.94 -5.89
CA GLY A 142 -11.43 -4.43 -4.50
C GLY A 142 -12.79 -4.34 -3.79
N SER A 143 -12.82 -4.73 -2.51
CA SER A 143 -14.06 -4.74 -1.70
C SER A 143 -14.46 -3.37 -1.14
N ASN A 144 -13.62 -2.35 -1.32
CA ASN A 144 -13.81 -0.96 -0.94
C ASN A 144 -13.89 -0.73 0.58
N MET A 145 -13.23 -1.59 1.36
CA MET A 145 -13.04 -1.35 2.79
C MET A 145 -11.92 -0.32 3.02
N GLY A 146 -12.17 0.72 3.80
CA GLY A 146 -11.21 1.81 4.04
C GLY A 146 -11.65 2.75 5.16
N ASN A 147 -10.87 3.81 5.35
CA ASN A 147 -10.95 4.66 6.55
C ASN A 147 -11.32 6.12 6.28
N GLY A 148 -11.14 6.60 5.05
CA GLY A 148 -11.21 8.03 4.76
C GLY A 148 -10.13 8.79 5.52
N ALA A 149 -10.51 9.63 6.49
CA ALA A 149 -9.58 10.34 7.36
C ALA A 149 -9.77 9.89 8.81
N VAL A 150 -8.68 9.61 9.51
CA VAL A 150 -8.68 9.13 10.90
C VAL A 150 -7.92 10.07 11.80
N VAL A 151 -8.50 10.37 12.96
CA VAL A 151 -7.92 11.29 13.94
C VAL A 151 -7.11 10.50 14.97
N SER A 152 -5.91 10.97 15.28
CA SER A 152 -5.04 10.37 16.29
C SER A 152 -5.60 10.57 17.70
N GLU A 153 -5.43 9.57 18.55
CA GLU A 153 -5.71 9.62 19.98
C GLU A 153 -4.39 9.71 20.78
N PRO A 154 -4.35 10.39 21.93
CA PRO A 154 -3.20 10.44 22.83
C PRO A 154 -3.05 9.14 23.64
N THR A 155 -3.06 8.01 22.93
CA THR A 155 -2.89 6.66 23.50
C THR A 155 -1.60 6.08 22.95
N PRO A 156 -0.56 5.91 23.79
CA PRO A 156 0.71 5.33 23.35
C PRO A 156 0.55 3.91 22.84
N TRP A 157 1.15 3.60 21.69
CA TRP A 157 1.10 2.28 21.06
C TRP A 157 2.32 2.08 20.16
N MET A 158 2.83 0.84 20.04
CA MET A 158 3.99 0.50 19.19
C MET A 158 5.18 1.48 19.36
N ASN A 159 5.49 1.85 20.61
CA ASN A 159 6.54 2.83 20.98
C ASN A 159 6.36 4.25 20.44
N HIS A 160 5.16 4.62 20.00
CA HIS A 160 4.80 5.98 19.61
C HIS A 160 3.85 6.64 20.62
N PRO A 161 3.87 7.98 20.73
CA PRO A 161 3.06 8.72 21.72
C PRO A 161 1.56 8.73 21.39
N HIS A 162 1.20 8.64 20.11
CA HIS A 162 -0.17 8.64 19.63
C HIS A 162 -0.51 7.33 18.91
N SER A 163 -1.81 7.09 18.69
CA SER A 163 -2.27 5.99 17.85
C SER A 163 -3.55 6.33 17.09
N ILE A 164 -3.80 5.61 16.01
CA ILE A 164 -5.03 5.68 15.21
C ILE A 164 -5.71 4.31 15.18
N SER A 165 -7.03 4.32 15.06
CA SER A 165 -7.84 3.11 14.87
C SER A 165 -8.19 2.96 13.39
N LEU A 166 -7.80 1.84 12.78
CA LEU A 166 -7.95 1.57 11.35
C LEU A 166 -8.82 0.34 11.10
N THR A 167 -9.58 0.38 10.02
CA THR A 167 -10.10 -0.78 9.31
C THR A 167 -9.10 -1.17 8.24
N LEU A 168 -8.43 -2.31 8.41
CA LEU A 168 -7.51 -2.86 7.43
C LEU A 168 -8.26 -3.76 6.45
N PRO A 169 -8.24 -3.46 5.14
CA PRO A 169 -8.85 -4.32 4.14
C PRO A 169 -8.20 -5.71 4.07
N PRO A 170 -8.93 -6.73 3.59
CA PRO A 170 -8.40 -8.07 3.39
C PRO A 170 -7.42 -8.10 2.21
N LEU A 171 -6.22 -8.68 2.39
CA LEU A 171 -5.16 -8.69 1.37
C LEU A 171 -4.90 -7.29 0.79
N GLY A 172 -4.90 -6.28 1.67
CA GLY A 172 -4.92 -4.88 1.29
C GLY A 172 -3.78 -4.07 1.90
N ALA A 173 -3.51 -2.94 1.25
CA ALA A 173 -2.45 -2.00 1.59
C ALA A 173 -3.03 -0.60 1.72
N LEU A 174 -2.67 0.10 2.79
CA LEU A 174 -3.03 1.49 3.03
C LEU A 174 -1.77 2.35 3.05
N ILE A 175 -1.86 3.54 2.45
CA ILE A 175 -0.87 4.61 2.60
C ILE A 175 -1.58 5.80 3.22
N LEU A 176 -1.09 6.23 4.37
CA LEU A 176 -1.63 7.31 5.16
C LEU A 176 -0.65 8.48 5.18
N LYS A 177 -1.17 9.70 5.20
CA LYS A 177 -0.40 10.93 5.32
C LYS A 177 -1.03 11.86 6.35
N LEU A 178 -0.22 12.45 7.22
CA LEU A 178 -0.67 13.50 8.13
C LEU A 178 -1.06 14.77 7.34
N GLN A 179 -2.23 15.33 7.64
CA GLN A 179 -2.74 16.56 7.03
C GLN A 179 -2.19 17.82 7.71
#